data_AF-A0A948LZG7-F1
#
_entry.id   AF-A0A948LZG7-F1
#
_cell.length_a   1.000
_cell.length_b   1.000
_cell.length_c   1.000
_cell.angle_alpha   90.00
_cell.angle_beta   90.00
_cell.angle_gamma   90.00
#
_symmetry.space_group_name_H-M   'P 1'
#
loop_
_entity.id
_entity.type
_entity.pdbx_description
1 polymer ?
#
loop_
_entity_poly.entity_id
_entity_poly.type
_entity_poly.pdbx_seq_one_letter_code
_entity_poly.pdbx_strand_id
1 'polypeptide(L)' 'KIEGLTLIHLPSYSPELNPAERFFEEIRRETTNRVFESIEKQEDLITKAIKKWGDDTKRLKQLIGYEWIKRQWEVVN' A
#
# COMPACT_ATOMS: atom_id res chain seq x y z
N LYS A 1 22.33 7.13 6.67
CA LYS A 1 21.50 6.09 7.30
C LYS A 1 20.48 6.83 8.15
N ILE A 2 19.17 6.61 7.95
CA ILE A 2 18.13 7.25 8.75
C ILE A 2 18.02 6.49 10.07
N GLU A 3 18.08 7.19 11.20
CA GLU A 3 17.98 6.58 12.53
C GLU A 3 16.59 5.96 12.71
N GLY A 4 16.52 4.73 13.24
CA GLY A 4 15.27 3.97 13.38
C GLY A 4 14.71 3.36 12.09
N LEU A 5 15.39 3.49 10.95
CA LEU A 5 14.97 2.86 9.69
C LEU A 5 15.70 1.54 9.45
N THR A 6 14.93 0.45 9.35
CA THR A 6 15.43 -0.86 8.95
C THR A 6 15.09 -1.13 7.48
N LEU A 7 16.11 -1.46 6.69
CA LEU A 7 15.93 -1.81 5.28
C LEU A 7 15.59 -3.31 5.17
N ILE A 8 14.46 -3.62 4.51
CA ILE A 8 14.02 -4.97 4.18
C ILE A 8 14.23 -5.16 2.67
N HIS A 9 14.78 -6.30 2.26
CA HIS A 9 15.10 -6.55 0.86
C HIS A 9 13.87 -7.04 0.09
N LEU A 10 13.47 -6.28 -0.93
CA LEU A 10 12.49 -6.66 -1.95
C LEU A 10 13.23 -7.13 -3.21
N PRO A 11 12.97 -8.33 -3.74
CA PRO A 11 13.58 -8.79 -5.00
C PRO A 11 13.24 -7.89 -6.19
N SER A 12 14.23 -7.68 -7.07
CA SER A 12 14.04 -6.94 -8.32
C SER A 12 12.98 -7.61 -9.21
N TYR A 13 12.21 -6.80 -9.94
CA TYR A 13 11.19 -7.25 -10.90
C TYR A 13 10.05 -8.10 -10.29
N SER A 14 9.82 -8.01 -8.97
CA SER A 14 8.74 -8.71 -8.26
C SER A 14 7.67 -7.75 -7.72
N PRO A 15 6.88 -7.07 -8.58
CA PRO A 15 5.81 -6.19 -8.14
C PRO A 15 4.75 -6.90 -7.29
N GLU A 16 4.51 -8.18 -7.51
CA GLU A 16 3.59 -9.03 -6.73
C GLU A 16 4.01 -9.17 -5.27
N LEU A 17 5.31 -9.00 -4.97
CA LEU A 17 5.82 -9.00 -3.62
C LEU A 17 5.76 -7.62 -2.96
N ASN A 18 5.56 -6.54 -3.71
CA ASN A 18 5.61 -5.17 -3.19
C ASN A 18 4.28 -4.78 -2.50
N PRO A 19 4.27 -4.52 -1.18
CA PRO A 19 3.10 -4.01 -0.45
C PRO A 19 2.46 -2.76 -1.08
N ALA A 20 3.30 -1.85 -1.60
CA ALA A 20 2.84 -0.60 -2.15
C ALA A 20 2.02 -0.83 -3.44
N GLU A 21 2.48 -1.72 -4.33
CA GLU A 21 1.75 -2.06 -5.55
C GLU A 21 0.38 -2.67 -5.21
N ARG A 22 0.34 -3.65 -4.29
CA ARG A 22 -0.92 -4.26 -3.87
C ARG A 22 -1.89 -3.26 -3.25
N PHE A 23 -1.40 -2.32 -2.45
CA PHE A 23 -2.23 -1.25 -1.90
C PHE A 23 -2.73 -0.31 -3.00
N PHE A 24 -1.86 0.09 -3.94
CA PHE A 24 -2.25 0.94 -5.06
C PHE A 24 -3.28 0.30 -5.97
N GLU A 25 -3.26 -1.02 -6.16
CA GLU A 25 -4.33 -1.72 -6.89
C GLU A 25 -5.71 -1.50 -6.25
N GLU A 26 -5.80 -1.55 -4.92
CA GLU A 26 -7.07 -1.29 -4.21
C GLU A 26 -7.50 0.18 -4.36
N ILE A 27 -6.56 1.13 -4.33
CA ILE A 27 -6.87 2.55 -4.55
C ILE A 27 -7.30 2.79 -6.00
N ARG A 28 -6.64 2.19 -6.99
CA ARG A 28 -7.00 2.34 -8.42
C ARG A 28 -8.40 1.83 -8.72
N ARG A 29 -8.90 0.82 -7.99
CA ARG A 29 -10.28 0.32 -8.17
C ARG A 29 -11.34 1.39 -7.91
N GLU A 30 -11.05 2.37 -7.05
CA GLU A 30 -11.99 3.46 -6.72
C GLU A 30 -12.19 4.44 -7.88
N THR A 31 -11.22 4.51 -8.80
CA THR A 31 -11.26 5.39 -9.97
C THR A 31 -11.40 4.64 -11.29
N THR A 32 -11.37 3.30 -11.28
CA THR A 32 -11.40 2.48 -12.49
C THR A 32 -12.74 2.62 -13.23
N ASN A 33 -12.69 2.69 -14.56
CA ASN A 33 -13.86 2.82 -15.45
C ASN A 33 -14.73 4.06 -15.18
N ARG A 34 -14.13 5.15 -14.70
CA ARG A 34 -14.83 6.41 -14.43
C ARG A 34 -14.16 7.55 -15.19
N VAL A 35 -14.98 8.47 -15.69
CA VAL A 35 -14.52 9.76 -16.25
C VAL A 35 -14.81 10.83 -15.19
N PHE A 36 -13.85 11.71 -14.96
CA PHE A 36 -13.96 12.79 -13.98
C PHE A 36 -14.03 14.13 -14.70
N GLU A 37 -14.87 15.03 -14.18
CA GLU A 37 -14.99 16.40 -14.71
C GLU A 37 -13.77 17.26 -14.38
N SER A 38 -13.01 16.90 -13.35
CA SER A 38 -11.81 17.63 -12.92
C SER A 38 -10.88 16.72 -12.10
N ILE A 39 -9.62 17.17 -11.94
CA ILE A 39 -8.62 16.44 -11.14
C ILE A 39 -9.03 16.42 -9.66
N GLU A 40 -9.59 17.52 -9.16
CA GLU A 40 -10.00 17.67 -7.75
C GLU A 40 -11.06 16.62 -7.36
N LYS A 41 -12.01 16.30 -8.27
CA LYS A 41 -12.99 15.24 -8.02
C LYS A 41 -12.33 13.86 -7.89
N GLN A 42 -11.31 13.59 -8.70
CA GLN A 42 -10.57 12.34 -8.63
C GLN A 42 -9.72 12.26 -7.35
N GLU A 43 -9.06 13.36 -6.99
CA GLU A 43 -8.25 13.48 -5.76
C GLU A 43 -9.08 13.30 -4.49
N ASP A 44 -10.28 13.88 -4.42
CA ASP A 44 -11.18 13.72 -3.27
C ASP A 44 -11.58 12.25 -3.06
N LEU A 45 -11.89 11.54 -4.16
CA LEU A 45 -12.20 10.11 -4.10
C LEU A 45 -11.00 9.27 -3.62
N ILE A 46 -9.81 9.52 -4.17
CA ILE A 46 -8.58 8.84 -3.75
C ILE A 46 -8.30 9.13 -2.26
N THR A 47 -8.45 10.38 -1.84
CA THR A 47 -8.24 10.80 -0.45
C THR A 47 -9.20 10.10 0.51
N LYS A 48 -10.48 10.01 0.16
CA LYS A 48 -11.49 9.26 0.93
C LYS A 48 -11.16 7.78 1.01
N ALA A 49 -10.71 7.18 -0.09
CA ALA A 49 -10.31 5.77 -0.12
C ALA A 49 -9.12 5.50 0.79
N ILE A 50 -8.08 6.34 0.73
CA ILE A 50 -6.90 6.23 1.60
C ILE A 50 -7.31 6.34 3.07
N LYS A 51 -8.14 7.33 3.43
CA LYS A 51 -8.66 7.48 4.81
C LYS A 51 -9.38 6.22 5.28
N LYS A 52 -10.29 5.67 4.47
CA LYS A 52 -11.03 4.45 4.80
C LYS A 52 -10.11 3.25 5.07
N TRP A 53 -9.02 3.10 4.31
CA TRP A 53 -8.02 2.06 4.55
C TRP A 53 -7.17 2.35 5.80
N GLY A 54 -6.87 3.62 6.08
CA GLY A 54 -6.15 4.04 7.28
C GLY A 54 -6.94 3.80 8.58
N ASP A 55 -8.26 3.99 8.53
CA ASP A 55 -9.16 3.78 9.67
C ASP A 55 -9.29 2.27 10.02
N ASP A 56 -9.06 1.37 9.07
CA ASP A 56 -9.09 -0.10 9.28
C ASP A 56 -7.70 -0.72 9.11
N THR A 57 -6.83 -0.45 10.10
CA THR A 57 -5.46 -1.00 10.13
C THR A 57 -5.43 -2.53 10.16
N LYS A 58 -6.48 -3.21 10.65
CA LYS A 58 -6.55 -4.67 10.67
C LYS A 58 -6.67 -5.20 9.24
N ARG A 59 -7.60 -4.67 8.46
CA ARG A 59 -7.76 -5.03 7.05
C ARG A 59 -6.53 -4.67 6.23
N LEU A 60 -5.92 -3.51 6.48
CA LEU A 60 -4.68 -3.12 5.81
C LEU A 60 -3.56 -4.15 6.10
N LYS A 61 -3.34 -4.54 7.35
CA LYS A 61 -2.36 -5.58 7.72
C LYS A 61 -2.66 -6.93 7.08
N GLN A 62 -3.93 -7.30 6.91
CA GLN A 62 -4.29 -8.52 6.19
C GLN A 62 -3.99 -8.44 4.69
N LEU A 63 -4.14 -7.26 4.08
CA LEU A 63 -3.88 -7.04 2.66
C LEU A 63 -2.39 -7.11 2.33
N ILE A 64 -1.55 -6.42 3.11
CA ILE A 64 -0.14 -6.17 2.77
C ILE A 64 0.88 -6.73 3.77
N GLY A 65 0.42 -7.36 4.86
CA GLY A 65 1.27 -7.95 5.90
C GLY A 65 1.83 -9.31 5.49
N TYR A 66 2.59 -9.32 4.39
CA TYR A 66 3.16 -10.53 3.81
C TYR A 66 4.10 -11.26 4.76
N GLU A 67 4.08 -12.58 4.67
CA GLU A 67 4.86 -13.46 5.54
C GLU A 67 6.38 -13.25 5.37
N TRP A 68 6.83 -13.00 4.13
CA TRP A 68 8.25 -12.76 3.85
C TRP A 68 8.79 -11.48 4.53
N ILE A 69 7.96 -10.44 4.67
CA ILE A 69 8.32 -9.19 5.34
C ILE A 69 8.49 -9.43 6.83
N LYS A 70 7.54 -10.16 7.43
CA LYS A 70 7.57 -10.49 8.87
C LYS A 70 8.81 -11.30 9.22
N ARG A 71 9.12 -12.32 8.42
CA ARG A 71 10.32 -13.14 8.60
C ARG A 71 11.61 -12.33 8.48
N GLN A 72 11.71 -11.43 7.50
CA GLN A 72 12.90 -10.57 7.39
C GLN A 72 12.99 -9.58 8.56
N TRP A 73 11.87 -9.05 9.03
CA TRP A 73 11.83 -8.16 10.19
C TRP A 73 12.36 -8.83 11.47
N GLU A 74 11.96 -10.09 11.72
CA GLU A 74 12.42 -10.92 12.85
C GLU A 74 13.91 -11.28 12.79
N VAL A 75 14.52 -11.24 11.61
CA VAL A 75 15.97 -11.51 11.45
C VAL A 75 16.79 -10.26 11.74
N VAL A 76 16.23 -9.06 11.50
CA VAL A 76 16.96 -7.79 11.60
C VAL A 76 16.72 -7.04 12.92
N ASN A 77 15.69 -7.41 13.68
CA ASN A 77 15.41 -6.88 15.03
C ASN A 77 15.37 -8.01 16.05
#